data_AF-A0A7Y2CY21-F1
#
_entry.id   AF-A0A7Y2CY21-F1
#
_cell.length_a   1.000
_cell.length_b   1.000
_cell.length_c   1.000
_cell.angle_alpha   90.00
_cell.angle_beta   90.00
_cell.angle_gamma   90.00
#
_symmetry.space_group_name_H-M   'P 1'
#
loop_
_entity.id
_entity.type
_entity.pdbx_description
1 polymer ?
#
loop_
_entity_poly.entity_id
_entity_poly.type
_entity_poly.pdbx_seq_one_letter_code
_entity_poly.pdbx_strand_id
1 'polypeptide(L)'
;MATRNVVLTDHQDKLIDSLVASGRFQNASEALRAGLRLLEEEEAELLQIREGLWESLAQADRREFTEGTPEEIFEKAFDEAKARHGL
;
A
#
# COMPACT_ATOMS: atom_id res chain seq x y z
N MET A 1 16.03 -14.28 -15.48
CA MET A 1 15.76 -12.92 -14.97
C MET A 1 16.15 -11.93 -16.05
N ALA A 2 15.33 -10.91 -16.34
CA ALA A 2 15.69 -9.87 -17.31
C ALA A 2 16.66 -8.87 -16.67
N THR A 3 17.70 -8.47 -17.41
CA THR A 3 18.65 -7.44 -16.98
C THR A 3 18.27 -6.09 -17.58
N ARG A 4 18.33 -5.02 -16.77
CA ARG A 4 18.10 -3.63 -17.18
C ARG A 4 19.24 -2.79 -16.66
N ASN A 5 19.82 -1.97 -17.53
CA ASN A 5 20.83 -0.99 -17.14
C ASN A 5 20.12 0.28 -16.69
N VAL A 6 20.52 0.80 -15.52
CA VAL A 6 19.98 2.03 -14.95
C VAL A 6 21.14 2.97 -14.66
N VAL A 7 20.92 4.26 -14.88
CA VAL A 7 21.87 5.31 -14.49
C VAL A 7 21.47 5.77 -13.10
N LEU A 8 22.42 5.72 -12.16
CA LEU A 8 22.23 6.16 -10.80
C LEU A 8 22.85 7.55 -10.62
N THR A 9 22.24 8.34 -9.75
CA THR A 9 22.88 9.55 -9.22
C THR A 9 23.98 9.15 -8.22
N ASP A 10 24.96 10.04 -8.02
CA ASP A 10 26.05 9.81 -7.04
C ASP A 10 25.53 9.49 -5.63
N HIS A 11 24.39 10.05 -5.25
CA HIS A 11 23.77 9.78 -3.95
C HIS A 11 23.20 8.34 -3.88
N GLN A 12 22.50 7.90 -4.93
CA GLN A 12 21.92 6.55 -4.98
C GLN A 12 23.00 5.47 -5.01
N ASP A 13 24.08 5.72 -5.75
CA ASP A 13 25.24 4.81 -5.81
C ASP A 13 25.86 4.61 -4.43
N LYS A 14 26.17 5.70 -3.73
CA LYS A 14 26.69 5.67 -2.35
C LYS A 14 25.74 4.98 -1.37
N LEU A 15 24.44 5.19 -1.52
CA LEU A 15 23.44 4.53 -0.69
C LEU A 15 23.48 3.01 -0.91
N ILE A 16 23.45 2.56 -2.16
CA ILE A 16 23.50 1.14 -2.51
C ILE A 16 24.79 0.50 -1.99
N ASP A 17 25.93 1.15 -2.19
CA ASP A 17 27.22 0.70 -1.68
C ASP A 17 27.20 0.54 -0.16
N SER A 18 26.64 1.51 0.57
CA SER A 18 26.54 1.43 2.03
C SER A 18 25.66 0.25 2.47
N LEU A 19 24.56 -0.01 1.77
CA LEU A 19 23.64 -1.09 2.09
C LEU A 19 24.28 -2.47 1.82
N VAL A 20 25.04 -2.60 0.73
CA VAL A 20 25.76 -3.84 0.42
C VAL A 20 26.94 -4.03 1.37
N ALA A 21 27.72 -2.99 1.64
CA ALA A 21 28.85 -3.03 2.57
C ALA A 21 28.42 -3.37 4.01
N SER A 22 27.22 -2.95 4.42
CA SER A 22 26.63 -3.31 5.71
C SER A 22 26.22 -4.79 5.81
N GLY A 23 26.16 -5.51 4.68
CA GLY A 23 25.67 -6.88 4.60
C GLY A 23 24.14 -7.01 4.58
N ARG A 24 23.39 -5.88 4.59
CA ARG A 24 21.93 -5.89 4.50
C ARG A 24 21.42 -6.49 3.19
N PHE A 25 22.16 -6.31 2.10
CA PHE A 25 21.90 -6.93 0.80
C PHE A 25 23.18 -7.51 0.23
N GLN A 26 23.08 -8.60 -0.54
CA GLN A 26 24.26 -9.22 -1.16
C GLN A 26 24.79 -8.43 -2.36
N ASN A 27 23.92 -7.68 -3.05
CA ASN A 27 24.29 -6.91 -4.23
C ASN A 27 23.28 -5.79 -4.52
N ALA A 28 23.68 -4.88 -5.39
CA ALA A 28 22.86 -3.75 -5.84
C ALA A 28 21.51 -4.18 -6.43
N SER A 29 21.47 -5.28 -7.19
CA SER A 29 20.23 -5.75 -7.82
C SER A 29 19.20 -6.20 -6.77
N GLU A 30 19.64 -6.77 -5.65
CA GLU A 30 18.77 -7.13 -4.54
C GLU A 30 18.23 -5.90 -3.82
N ALA A 31 19.10 -4.93 -3.53
CA ALA A 31 18.72 -3.66 -2.91
C ALA A 31 17.69 -2.90 -3.77
N LEU A 32 17.93 -2.82 -5.09
CA LEU A 32 17.00 -2.19 -6.03
C LEU A 32 15.65 -2.89 -6.07
N ARG A 33 15.61 -4.24 -6.07
CA ARG A 33 14.34 -4.98 -5.99
C ARG A 33 13.60 -4.75 -4.69
N ALA A 34 14.30 -4.65 -3.57
CA ALA A 34 13.68 -4.32 -2.29
C ALA A 34 13.07 -2.91 -2.32
N GLY A 35 13.79 -1.94 -2.91
CA GLY A 35 13.26 -0.59 -3.14
C GLY A 35 12.02 -0.57 -4.04
N LEU A 36 12.02 -1.36 -5.12
CA LEU A 36 10.87 -1.46 -6.02
C LEU A 36 9.65 -2.10 -5.34
N ARG A 37 9.84 -3.13 -4.51
CA ARG A 37 8.72 -3.71 -3.74
C ARG A 37 8.10 -2.69 -2.79
N LEU A 38 8.92 -1.89 -2.11
CA LEU A 38 8.41 -0.83 -1.25
C LEU A 38 7.61 0.21 -2.03
N LEU A 39 8.08 0.59 -3.23
CA LEU A 39 7.35 1.50 -4.11
C LEU A 39 6.02 0.88 -4.58
N GLU A 40 6.01 -0.39 -4.96
CA GLU A 40 4.80 -1.11 -5.35
C GLU A 40 3.77 -1.18 -4.20
N GLU A 41 4.22 -1.42 -2.98
CA GLU A 41 3.38 -1.42 -1.77
C GLU A 41 2.77 -0.03 -1.51
N GLU A 42 3.58 1.03 -1.55
CA GLU A 42 3.12 2.42 -1.35
C GLU A 42 2.11 2.85 -2.43
N GLU A 43 2.39 2.52 -3.70
CA GLU A 43 1.48 2.83 -4.80
C GLU A 43 0.16 2.05 -4.69
N ALA A 44 0.19 0.81 -4.23
CA ALA A 44 -1.00 -0.01 -4.01
C ALA A 44 -1.89 0.55 -2.90
N GLU A 45 -1.31 0.98 -1.78
CA GLU A 45 -2.06 1.62 -0.68
C GLU A 45 -2.74 2.91 -1.15
N LEU A 46 -2.02 3.77 -1.88
CA LEU A 46 -2.58 5.00 -2.43
C LEU A 46 -3.69 4.73 -3.46
N LEU A 47 -3.54 3.68 -4.27
CA LEU A 47 -4.57 3.27 -5.22
C LEU A 47 -5.84 2.84 -4.48
N GLN A 48 -5.73 2.01 -3.44
CA GLN A 48 -6.88 1.54 -2.65
C GLN A 48 -7.65 2.69 -2.00
N ILE A 49 -6.94 3.65 -1.40
CA ILE A 49 -7.58 4.84 -0.82
C ILE A 49 -8.33 5.63 -1.89
N ARG A 50 -7.70 5.83 -3.06
CA ARG A 50 -8.29 6.57 -4.17
C ARG A 50 -9.54 5.86 -4.71
N GLU A 51 -9.49 4.55 -4.87
CA GLU A 51 -10.64 3.75 -5.31
C GLU A 51 -11.80 3.83 -4.31
N GLY A 52 -11.53 3.66 -3.02
CA GLY A 52 -12.55 3.78 -1.97
C GLY A 52 -13.19 5.17 -1.90
N LEU A 53 -12.41 6.23 -2.12
CA LEU A 53 -12.93 7.61 -2.21
C LEU A 53 -13.87 7.78 -3.41
N TRP A 54 -13.47 7.31 -4.60
CA TRP A 54 -14.32 7.40 -5.79
C TRP A 54 -15.60 6.61 -5.64
N GLU A 55 -15.53 5.41 -5.06
CA GLU A 55 -16.71 4.60 -4.77
C GLU A 55 -17.66 5.32 -3.81
N SER A 56 -17.12 5.88 -2.72
CA SER A 56 -17.91 6.62 -1.72
C SER A 56 -18.58 7.86 -2.30
N LEU A 57 -17.88 8.61 -3.15
CA LEU A 57 -18.46 9.78 -3.85
C LEU A 57 -19.58 9.35 -4.80
N ALA A 58 -19.38 8.25 -5.54
CA ALA A 58 -20.41 7.72 -6.43
C ALA A 58 -21.64 7.21 -5.66
N GLN A 59 -21.46 6.61 -4.48
CA GLN A 59 -22.56 6.23 -3.57
C GLN A 59 -23.31 7.47 -3.08
N ALA A 60 -22.59 8.52 -2.67
CA ALA A 60 -23.19 9.78 -2.23
C ALA A 60 -24.03 10.45 -3.33
N ASP A 61 -23.53 10.46 -4.58
CA ASP A 61 -24.26 10.97 -5.74
C ASP A 61 -25.56 10.18 -5.99
N ARG A 62 -25.54 8.87 -5.76
CA ARG A 62 -26.72 7.99 -5.83
C ARG A 62 -27.59 8.02 -4.57
N ARG A 63 -27.19 8.75 -3.53
CA ARG A 63 -27.81 8.79 -2.19
C ARG A 63 -27.90 7.41 -1.53
N GLU A 64 -26.92 6.56 -1.79
CA GLU A 64 -26.79 5.25 -1.16
C GLU A 64 -26.13 5.43 0.21
N PHE A 65 -26.96 5.74 1.21
CA PHE A 65 -26.54 5.82 2.60
C PHE A 65 -27.20 4.70 3.40
N THR A 66 -26.54 4.28 4.49
CA THR A 66 -27.18 3.40 5.47
C THR A 66 -28.07 4.23 6.38
N GLU A 67 -29.30 3.78 6.60
CA GLU A 67 -30.22 4.41 7.54
C GLU A 67 -29.88 4.03 8.99
N GLY A 68 -30.04 4.97 9.91
CA GLY A 68 -29.75 4.80 11.34
C GLY A 68 -28.84 5.87 11.90
N THR A 69 -28.64 5.88 13.21
CA THR A 69 -27.62 6.75 13.81
C THR A 69 -26.23 6.17 13.56
N PRO A 70 -25.16 6.99 13.60
CA PRO A 70 -23.79 6.48 13.46
C PRO A 70 -23.48 5.34 14.44
N GLU A 71 -23.97 5.43 15.67
CA GLU A 71 -23.77 4.42 16.71
C GLU A 71 -24.38 3.07 16.30
N GLU A 72 -25.62 3.05 15.81
CA GLU A 72 -26.31 1.84 15.34
C GLU A 72 -25.60 1.22 14.12
N ILE A 73 -25.13 2.08 13.21
CA ILE A 73 -24.41 1.65 12.01
C ILE A 73 -23.07 1.01 12.39
N PHE A 74 -22.30 1.63 13.29
CA PHE A 74 -21.03 1.09 13.75
C PHE A 74 -21.22 -0.23 14.52
N GLU A 75 -22.18 -0.29 15.44
CA GLU A 75 -22.48 -1.50 16.22
C GLU A 75 -22.80 -2.67 15.28
N LYS A 76 -23.70 -2.46 14.30
CA LYS A 76 -24.02 -3.46 13.29
C LYS A 76 -22.80 -3.88 12.46
N ALA A 77 -21.97 -2.94 12.03
CA ALA A 77 -20.77 -3.24 11.25
C ALA A 77 -19.75 -4.08 12.04
N PHE A 78 -19.56 -3.78 13.34
CA PHE A 78 -18.66 -4.55 14.21
C PHE A 78 -19.20 -5.95 14.48
N ASP A 79 -20.50 -6.11 14.72
CA ASP A 79 -21.14 -7.41 14.93
C ASP A 79 -21.01 -8.30 13.67
N GLU A 80 -21.23 -7.73 12.49
CA GLU A 80 -21.05 -8.45 11.22
C GLU A 80 -19.60 -8.85 10.97
N ALA A 81 -18.63 -7.98 11.31
CA ALA A 81 -17.20 -8.30 11.18
C ALA A 81 -16.79 -9.41 12.14
N LYS A 82 -17.29 -9.36 13.39
CA LYS A 82 -17.07 -10.37 14.42
C LYS A 82 -17.60 -11.73 13.99
N ALA A 83 -18.82 -11.77 13.42
CA ALA A 83 -19.42 -12.99 12.89
C ALA A 83 -18.64 -13.57 11.69
N ARG A 84 -18.06 -12.72 10.82
CA ARG A 84 -17.26 -13.13 9.66
C ARG A 84 -15.87 -13.66 10.02
N HIS A 85 -15.26 -13.10 11.05
CA HIS A 85 -13.85 -13.38 11.40
C HIS A 85 -13.68 -14.18 12.69
N GLY A 86 -14.78 -14.54 13.37
CA GLY A 86 -14.75 -15.44 14.53
C GLY A 86 -14.02 -14.85 15.75
N LEU A 87 -14.20 -13.55 16.01
CA LEU A 87 -13.73 -12.88 17.23
C LEU A 87 -14.77 -13.00 18.37
#